data_AF-A0A4Q2YKT7-F1
#
_entry.id   AF-A0A4Q2YKT7-F1
#
_cell.length_a   1.000
_cell.length_b   1.000
_cell.length_c   1.000
_cell.angle_alpha   90.00
_cell.angle_beta   90.00
_cell.angle_gamma   90.00
#
_symmetry.space_group_name_H-M   'P 1'
#
loop_
_entity.id
_entity.type
_entity.pdbx_description
1 polymer ?
#
loop_
_entity_poly.entity_id
_entity_poly.type
_entity_poly.pdbx_seq_one_letter_code
_entity_poly.pdbx_strand_id
1 'polypeptide(L)'
;MKPNRAVNPSLATFSGKKLLTGIALLAACHLPVQAQTQVDARQPVIARVQIVYSVVGHYCDMYDRIAHLNNRGVPPGNSNYIVPHLVYEPIVTLYNPYNTELVLPRSRVRIANPPVGFKFKKNADYLRTDWKEGGPFHGLGRFSLNSVSSASATKTFTLLLTEGDSNTFGGSIVLQPGQCKVF
;
A
#
# COMPACT_ATOMS: atom_id res chain seq x y z
N MET A 1 56.62 -6.93 -8.32
CA MET A 1 57.80 -7.14 -7.44
C MET A 1 57.36 -7.09 -5.99
N LYS A 2 58.05 -7.82 -5.10
CA LYS A 2 58.06 -7.63 -3.63
C LYS A 2 59.44 -7.05 -3.27
N PRO A 3 59.61 -6.34 -2.14
CA PRO A 3 60.02 -7.00 -0.88
C PRO A 3 59.18 -6.48 0.33
N ASN A 4 59.10 -7.06 1.55
CA ASN A 4 60.07 -7.70 2.47
C ASN A 4 61.12 -6.67 2.99
N ARG A 5 61.66 -6.65 4.23
CA ARG A 5 61.69 -7.46 5.49
C ARG A 5 61.68 -6.43 6.69
N ALA A 6 61.75 -6.69 8.00
CA ALA A 6 61.81 -7.85 8.94
C ALA A 6 61.12 -7.40 10.28
N VAL A 7 60.56 -8.21 11.19
CA VAL A 7 61.08 -9.28 12.10
C VAL A 7 61.91 -8.78 13.32
N ASN A 8 61.26 -8.69 14.51
CA ASN A 8 61.57 -9.24 15.87
C ASN A 8 63.03 -9.24 16.45
N PRO A 9 63.28 -9.39 17.80
CA PRO A 9 62.46 -10.11 18.81
C PRO A 9 62.42 -9.66 20.33
N SER A 10 61.34 -10.08 21.02
CA SER A 10 61.23 -10.71 22.38
C SER A 10 61.84 -10.14 23.70
N LEU A 11 61.16 -10.51 24.82
CA LEU A 11 61.57 -10.51 26.25
C LEU A 11 61.55 -9.15 27.00
N ALA A 12 61.25 -9.04 28.30
CA ALA A 12 60.97 -10.06 29.35
C ALA A 12 59.87 -9.62 30.36
N THR A 13 59.49 -10.51 31.29
CA THR A 13 58.39 -10.34 32.27
C THR A 13 58.86 -9.95 33.67
N PHE A 14 58.21 -8.98 34.32
CA PHE A 14 58.17 -8.79 35.80
C PHE A 14 56.77 -8.26 36.17
N SER A 15 55.94 -9.03 36.89
CA SER A 15 55.89 -9.19 38.36
C SER A 15 55.59 -7.87 39.11
N GLY A 16 54.41 -7.79 39.74
CA GLY A 16 53.81 -6.53 40.21
C GLY A 16 53.87 -6.25 41.72
N LYS A 17 53.35 -5.09 42.12
CA LYS A 17 53.13 -4.68 43.52
C LYS A 17 51.77 -3.98 43.67
N LYS A 18 51.14 -4.16 44.83
CA LYS A 18 49.89 -3.47 45.26
C LYS A 18 50.23 -2.07 45.80
N LEU A 19 49.28 -1.11 45.77
CA LEU A 19 48.80 -0.37 46.97
C LEU A 19 47.65 0.63 46.69
N LEU A 20 46.86 0.87 47.74
CA LEU A 20 46.07 2.08 48.09
C LEU A 20 44.93 2.61 47.19
N THR A 21 43.70 2.29 47.64
CA THR A 21 42.59 3.22 47.96
C THR A 21 42.36 4.50 47.14
N GLY A 22 41.20 4.54 46.48
CA GLY A 22 40.41 5.76 46.28
C GLY A 22 38.92 5.45 46.45
N ILE A 23 38.27 5.97 47.49
CA ILE A 23 36.81 5.81 47.68
C ILE A 23 36.12 6.93 46.90
N ALA A 24 35.65 6.62 45.69
CA ALA A 24 34.83 7.52 44.91
C ALA A 24 33.38 7.47 45.41
N LEU A 25 32.93 8.55 46.07
CA LEU A 25 31.54 8.67 46.54
C LEU A 25 30.61 8.97 45.35
N LEU A 26 30.00 7.92 44.79
CA LEU A 26 29.03 8.05 43.69
C LEU A 26 27.72 8.70 44.17
N ALA A 27 27.61 10.02 43.97
CA ALA A 27 26.35 10.74 44.12
C ALA A 27 25.35 10.27 43.05
N ALA A 28 24.27 9.60 43.48
CA ALA A 28 23.26 9.09 42.57
C ALA A 28 22.33 10.21 42.06
N CYS A 29 22.66 10.78 40.90
CA CYS A 29 21.81 11.75 40.21
C CYS A 29 20.47 11.14 39.82
N HIS A 30 19.43 11.35 40.63
CA HIS A 30 18.06 10.94 40.34
C HIS A 30 17.45 11.86 39.29
N LEU A 31 17.70 11.57 38.01
CA LEU A 31 16.95 12.19 36.92
C LEU A 31 15.49 11.71 36.98
N PRO A 32 14.49 12.61 36.89
CA PRO A 32 13.10 12.20 36.82
C PRO A 32 12.86 11.49 35.48
N VAL A 33 12.53 10.20 35.52
CA VAL A 33 12.05 9.47 34.35
C VAL A 33 10.71 10.08 33.94
N GLN A 34 10.73 10.95 32.92
CA GLN A 34 9.50 11.35 32.26
C GLN A 34 8.90 10.09 31.62
N ALA A 35 7.81 9.59 32.20
CA ALA A 35 6.98 8.60 31.55
C ALA A 35 6.47 9.19 30.23
N GLN A 36 7.06 8.78 29.11
CA GLN A 36 6.54 9.13 27.79
C GLN A 36 5.11 8.60 27.72
N THR A 37 4.15 9.49 27.50
CA THR A 37 2.74 9.11 27.30
C THR A 37 2.68 8.07 26.20
N GLN A 38 2.37 6.83 26.57
CA GLN A 38 2.35 5.71 25.63
C GLN A 38 1.20 5.94 24.66
N VAL A 39 1.51 6.52 23.50
CA VAL A 39 0.55 6.73 22.41
C VAL A 39 -0.08 5.38 22.10
N ASP A 40 -1.39 5.30 22.26
CA ASP A 40 -2.08 4.02 22.32
C ASP A 40 -2.13 3.39 20.93
N ALA A 41 -1.13 2.54 20.64
CA ALA A 41 -0.85 2.01 19.31
C ALA A 41 -1.91 1.00 18.80
N ARG A 42 -2.99 0.80 19.56
CA ARG A 42 -4.18 0.03 19.17
C ARG A 42 -4.65 0.39 17.76
N GLN A 43 -5.14 -0.62 17.04
CA GLN A 43 -5.59 -0.48 15.66
C GLN A 43 -7.06 -0.91 15.54
N PRO A 44 -7.84 -0.30 14.63
CA PRO A 44 -9.20 -0.73 14.38
C PRO A 44 -9.20 -2.03 13.58
N VAL A 45 -10.22 -2.85 13.78
CA VAL A 45 -10.45 -4.06 12.96
C VAL A 45 -11.18 -3.67 11.69
N ILE A 46 -10.82 -4.27 10.56
CA ILE A 46 -11.62 -4.16 9.33
C ILE A 46 -12.81 -5.12 9.46
N ALA A 47 -14.00 -4.58 9.77
CA ALA A 47 -15.22 -5.36 9.94
C ALA A 47 -15.88 -5.74 8.60
N ARG A 48 -15.67 -4.93 7.55
CA ARG A 48 -16.18 -5.21 6.20
C ARG A 48 -15.29 -4.53 5.15
N VAL A 49 -15.11 -5.20 4.02
CA VAL A 49 -14.62 -4.60 2.78
C VAL A 49 -15.70 -4.81 1.73
N GLN A 50 -15.98 -3.77 0.94
CA GLN A 50 -16.83 -3.84 -0.25
C GLN A 50 -16.06 -3.26 -1.42
N ILE A 51 -16.32 -3.75 -2.63
CA ILE A 51 -15.75 -3.20 -3.85
C ILE A 51 -16.87 -3.12 -4.86
N VAL A 52 -17.47 -1.94 -4.98
CA VAL A 52 -18.46 -1.67 -6.04
C VAL A 52 -17.70 -1.49 -7.35
N TYR A 53 -18.27 -1.98 -8.44
CA TYR A 53 -17.66 -1.92 -9.76
C TYR A 53 -18.68 -1.45 -10.80
N SER A 54 -18.28 -0.50 -11.64
CA SER A 54 -19.16 0.14 -12.62
C SER A 54 -18.44 0.26 -13.96
N VAL A 55 -19.08 -0.21 -15.04
CA VAL A 55 -18.61 0.01 -16.41
C VAL A 55 -19.18 1.34 -16.90
N VAL A 56 -18.31 2.30 -17.22
CA VAL A 56 -18.70 3.60 -17.76
C VAL A 56 -18.10 3.79 -19.15
N GLY A 57 -18.84 4.48 -20.03
CA GLY A 57 -18.33 4.90 -21.33
C GLY A 57 -17.67 6.26 -21.26
N HIS A 58 -16.47 6.41 -21.82
CA HIS A 58 -15.79 7.70 -21.96
C HIS A 58 -14.99 7.77 -23.27
N TYR A 59 -14.61 8.97 -23.72
CA TYR A 59 -13.63 9.14 -24.79
C TYR A 59 -12.25 8.64 -24.33
N CYS A 60 -11.38 8.24 -25.27
CA CYS A 60 -10.07 7.75 -24.87
C CYS A 60 -9.19 8.90 -24.33
N ASP A 61 -8.44 8.59 -23.27
CA ASP A 61 -7.50 9.44 -22.53
C ASP A 61 -6.03 9.14 -22.88
N MET A 62 -5.74 7.89 -23.29
CA MET A 62 -4.39 7.45 -23.66
C MET A 62 -3.93 8.06 -24.99
N TYR A 63 -2.89 8.90 -24.95
CA TYR A 63 -2.33 9.61 -26.11
C TYR A 63 -2.19 8.77 -27.39
N ASP A 64 -1.51 7.61 -27.33
CA ASP A 64 -1.29 6.74 -28.50
C ASP A 64 -2.59 6.23 -29.12
N ARG A 65 -3.62 6.01 -28.28
CA ARG A 65 -4.95 5.58 -28.73
C ARG A 65 -5.76 6.75 -29.29
N ILE A 66 -5.66 7.94 -28.71
CA ILE A 66 -6.24 9.17 -29.29
C ILE A 66 -5.65 9.38 -30.68
N ALA A 67 -4.33 9.30 -30.83
CA ALA A 67 -3.63 9.39 -32.10
C ALA A 67 -4.06 8.29 -33.09
N HIS A 68 -4.27 7.06 -32.63
CA HIS A 68 -4.80 5.97 -33.45
C HIS A 68 -6.24 6.24 -33.94
N LEU A 69 -7.15 6.64 -33.05
CA LEU A 69 -8.56 6.90 -33.39
C LEU A 69 -8.72 8.14 -34.28
N ASN A 70 -7.88 9.16 -34.08
CA ASN A 70 -7.85 10.36 -34.94
C ASN A 70 -7.32 10.04 -36.35
N ASN A 71 -6.28 9.21 -36.49
CA ASN A 71 -5.61 8.97 -37.78
C ASN A 71 -6.08 7.71 -38.53
N ARG A 72 -6.73 6.76 -37.85
CA ARG A 72 -7.11 5.44 -38.38
C ARG A 72 -8.52 4.97 -37.98
N GLY A 73 -9.28 5.80 -37.25
CA GLY A 73 -10.68 5.52 -36.98
C GLY A 73 -11.52 5.56 -38.26
N VAL A 74 -12.61 4.78 -38.29
CA VAL A 74 -13.67 4.85 -39.29
C VAL A 74 -15.03 4.96 -38.56
N PRO A 75 -15.60 6.18 -38.41
CA PRO A 75 -15.06 7.47 -38.85
C PRO A 75 -13.85 7.95 -38.02
N PRO A 76 -12.97 8.82 -38.55
CA PRO A 76 -11.84 9.36 -37.81
C PRO A 76 -12.27 10.25 -36.63
N GLY A 77 -11.51 10.26 -35.53
CA GLY A 77 -11.68 11.17 -34.40
C GLY A 77 -12.11 10.50 -33.10
N ASN A 78 -11.41 10.78 -32.00
CA ASN A 78 -11.63 10.19 -30.67
C ASN A 78 -13.07 10.36 -30.14
N SER A 79 -13.73 11.47 -30.46
CA SER A 79 -15.13 11.75 -30.07
C SER A 79 -16.15 10.79 -30.70
N ASN A 80 -15.78 10.07 -31.75
CA ASN A 80 -16.65 9.07 -32.40
C ASN A 80 -16.56 7.68 -31.73
N TYR A 81 -15.83 7.55 -30.62
CA TYR A 81 -15.59 6.28 -29.93
C TYR A 81 -15.86 6.37 -28.44
N ILE A 82 -16.45 5.29 -27.92
CA ILE A 82 -16.60 5.06 -26.48
C ILE A 82 -15.65 3.95 -26.08
N VAL A 83 -14.73 4.28 -25.18
CA VAL A 83 -13.91 3.29 -24.44
C VAL A 83 -14.67 2.89 -23.18
N PRO A 84 -14.81 1.58 -22.89
CA PRO A 84 -15.34 1.13 -21.61
C PRO A 84 -14.26 1.20 -20.54
N HIS A 85 -14.43 2.11 -19.58
CA HIS A 85 -13.63 2.17 -18.36
C HIS A 85 -14.33 1.36 -17.26
N LEU A 86 -13.57 0.55 -16.51
CA LEU A 86 -14.09 -0.14 -15.32
C LEU A 86 -13.65 0.64 -14.08
N VAL A 87 -14.61 1.34 -13.49
CA VAL A 87 -14.46 2.10 -12.23
C VAL A 87 -14.59 1.12 -11.06
N TYR A 88 -13.83 1.39 -10.00
CA TYR A 88 -13.79 0.60 -8.78
C TYR A 88 -13.91 1.54 -7.58
N GLU A 89 -14.86 1.27 -6.71
CA GLU A 89 -15.11 2.04 -5.49
C GLU A 89 -14.94 1.09 -4.28
N PRO A 90 -13.74 1.07 -3.67
CA PRO A 90 -13.44 0.26 -2.51
C PRO A 90 -13.90 0.97 -1.23
N ILE A 91 -14.87 0.38 -0.53
CA ILE A 91 -15.48 0.90 0.70
C ILE A 91 -15.05 0.01 1.88
N VAL A 92 -14.63 0.61 2.99
CA VAL A 92 -14.06 -0.09 4.16
C VAL A 92 -14.79 0.30 5.43
N THR A 93 -15.26 -0.70 6.19
CA THR A 93 -15.81 -0.49 7.53
C THR A 93 -14.76 -0.81 8.58
N LEU A 94 -14.37 0.21 9.35
CA LEU A 94 -13.52 0.07 10.53
C LEU A 94 -14.39 -0.16 11.78
N TYR A 95 -13.90 -0.95 12.73
CA TYR A 95 -14.54 -1.26 13.99
C TYR A 95 -13.57 -1.09 15.15
N ASN A 96 -14.02 -0.52 16.27
CA ASN A 96 -13.29 -0.48 17.52
C ASN A 96 -13.65 -1.68 18.41
N PRO A 97 -12.77 -2.68 18.58
CA PRO A 97 -13.02 -3.85 19.43
C PRO A 97 -12.80 -3.58 20.94
N TYR A 98 -12.35 -2.39 21.32
CA TYR A 98 -11.95 -2.06 22.69
C TYR A 98 -13.09 -1.40 23.47
N ASN A 99 -13.00 -1.48 24.80
CA ASN A 99 -13.90 -0.80 25.74
C ASN A 99 -13.53 0.67 26.00
N THR A 100 -12.60 1.23 25.22
CA THR A 100 -12.13 2.62 25.27
C THR A 100 -12.23 3.26 23.89
N GLU A 101 -12.37 4.59 23.83
CA GLU A 101 -12.25 5.33 22.58
C GLU A 101 -10.92 5.03 21.88
N LEU A 102 -10.94 5.01 20.54
CA LEU A 102 -9.75 4.84 19.70
C LEU A 102 -9.61 6.06 18.77
N VAL A 103 -8.50 6.79 18.94
CA VAL A 103 -8.17 8.00 18.16
C VAL A 103 -6.95 7.75 17.29
N LEU A 104 -7.05 7.98 15.99
CA LEU A 104 -6.01 7.68 15.00
C LEU A 104 -5.82 8.90 14.07
N PRO A 105 -4.61 9.45 13.89
CA PRO A 105 -4.39 10.62 13.02
C PRO A 105 -4.58 10.31 11.52
N ARG A 106 -4.64 9.03 11.15
CA ARG A 106 -5.02 8.45 9.84
C ARG A 106 -4.97 6.92 9.95
N SER A 107 -5.65 6.21 9.07
CA SER A 107 -5.47 4.76 8.85
C SER A 107 -5.09 4.49 7.39
N ARG A 108 -4.29 3.45 7.11
CA ARG A 108 -3.90 3.08 5.74
C ARG A 108 -4.30 1.65 5.42
N VAL A 109 -5.36 1.49 4.64
CA VAL A 109 -5.87 0.18 4.22
C VAL A 109 -5.39 -0.13 2.81
N ARG A 110 -4.77 -1.29 2.61
CA ARG A 110 -4.31 -1.77 1.31
C ARG A 110 -5.12 -2.98 0.88
N ILE A 111 -5.83 -2.87 -0.24
CA ILE A 111 -6.56 -3.97 -0.88
C ILE A 111 -5.73 -4.39 -2.10
N ALA A 112 -5.25 -5.64 -2.12
CA ALA A 112 -4.46 -6.18 -3.22
C ALA A 112 -5.23 -7.28 -3.98
N ASN A 113 -5.05 -7.33 -5.30
CA ASN A 113 -5.64 -8.32 -6.22
C ASN A 113 -7.15 -8.56 -5.97
N PRO A 114 -8.00 -7.52 -6.05
CA PRO A 114 -9.44 -7.66 -5.92
C PRO A 114 -9.98 -8.68 -6.93
N PRO A 115 -10.87 -9.61 -6.54
CA PRO A 115 -11.36 -10.69 -7.40
C PRO A 115 -12.39 -10.18 -8.42
N VAL A 116 -11.94 -9.43 -9.42
CA VAL A 116 -12.79 -8.86 -10.47
C VAL A 116 -12.26 -9.27 -11.84
N GLY A 117 -13.02 -10.14 -12.51
CA GLY A 117 -12.81 -10.57 -13.88
C GLY A 117 -14.07 -10.33 -14.71
N PHE A 118 -13.88 -9.99 -15.98
CA PHE A 118 -14.95 -9.69 -16.93
C PHE A 118 -14.50 -10.17 -18.32
N LYS A 119 -15.44 -10.61 -19.15
CA LYS A 119 -15.17 -11.09 -20.51
C LYS A 119 -15.95 -10.24 -21.51
N PHE A 120 -15.24 -9.60 -22.44
CA PHE A 120 -15.88 -8.85 -23.51
C PHE A 120 -16.12 -9.73 -24.74
N LYS A 121 -17.33 -9.62 -25.29
CA LYS A 121 -17.70 -10.15 -26.60
C LYS A 121 -18.00 -9.01 -27.58
N LYS A 122 -17.72 -9.23 -28.86
CA LYS A 122 -18.19 -8.42 -29.98
C LYS A 122 -18.80 -9.38 -31.00
N ASN A 123 -20.03 -9.13 -31.43
CA ASN A 123 -20.75 -9.98 -32.39
C ASN A 123 -20.77 -11.47 -31.96
N ALA A 124 -21.10 -11.73 -30.69
CA ALA A 124 -21.05 -13.02 -29.99
C ALA A 124 -19.65 -13.66 -29.77
N ASP A 125 -18.63 -13.30 -30.53
CA ASP A 125 -17.23 -13.76 -30.36
C ASP A 125 -16.53 -13.06 -29.19
N TYR A 126 -15.67 -13.80 -28.48
CA TYR A 126 -14.85 -13.22 -27.40
C TYR A 126 -13.66 -12.43 -27.96
N LEU A 127 -13.43 -11.21 -27.45
CA LEU A 127 -12.26 -10.40 -27.80
C LEU A 127 -10.93 -10.98 -27.27
N ARG A 128 -11.00 -12.03 -26.44
CA ARG A 128 -9.90 -12.90 -26.00
C ARG A 128 -10.34 -14.34 -26.17
N THR A 129 -9.78 -15.05 -27.15
CA THR A 129 -10.15 -16.43 -27.47
C THR A 129 -9.84 -17.40 -26.33
N ASP A 130 -8.76 -17.17 -25.59
CA ASP A 130 -8.38 -17.93 -24.39
C ASP A 130 -9.44 -17.84 -23.27
N TRP A 131 -10.19 -16.75 -23.18
CA TRP A 131 -11.27 -16.59 -22.21
C TRP A 131 -12.55 -17.34 -22.57
N LYS A 132 -12.67 -17.93 -23.78
CA LYS A 132 -13.78 -18.81 -24.15
C LYS A 132 -13.87 -19.99 -23.17
N GLU A 133 -12.77 -20.73 -23.04
CA GLU A 133 -12.67 -21.95 -22.20
C GLU A 133 -12.23 -21.66 -20.76
N GLY A 134 -12.46 -20.44 -20.26
CA GLY A 134 -12.12 -20.09 -18.87
C GLY A 134 -10.64 -19.78 -18.60
N GLY A 135 -9.91 -19.25 -19.60
CA GLY A 135 -8.51 -18.84 -19.49
C GLY A 135 -8.18 -17.85 -18.36
N PRO A 136 -6.88 -17.58 -18.15
CA PRO A 136 -6.31 -17.20 -16.84
C PRO A 136 -6.84 -15.89 -16.25
N PHE A 137 -6.89 -15.86 -14.92
CA PHE A 137 -7.16 -14.65 -14.13
C PHE A 137 -6.16 -13.54 -14.46
N HIS A 138 -6.65 -12.31 -14.57
CA HIS A 138 -5.88 -11.18 -15.05
C HIS A 138 -5.83 -10.03 -14.02
N GLY A 139 -4.85 -10.12 -13.12
CA GLY A 139 -4.78 -9.35 -11.87
C GLY A 139 -4.77 -7.82 -11.97
N LEU A 140 -4.56 -7.22 -13.15
CA LEU A 140 -4.67 -5.76 -13.35
C LEU A 140 -6.10 -5.21 -13.24
N GLY A 141 -7.14 -6.05 -13.37
CA GLY A 141 -8.52 -5.55 -13.40
C GLY A 141 -8.78 -4.50 -14.50
N ARG A 142 -8.19 -4.73 -15.70
CA ARG A 142 -8.36 -3.93 -16.92
C ARG A 142 -8.40 -4.87 -18.13
N PHE A 143 -9.10 -4.50 -19.20
CA PHE A 143 -9.03 -5.26 -20.44
C PHE A 143 -7.62 -5.19 -21.05
N SER A 144 -7.10 -6.34 -21.47
CA SER A 144 -5.80 -6.48 -22.13
C SER A 144 -5.96 -7.30 -23.39
N LEU A 145 -5.28 -6.89 -24.46
CA LEU A 145 -5.02 -7.80 -25.57
C LEU A 145 -4.01 -8.85 -25.10
N ASN A 146 -4.00 -10.04 -25.70
CA ASN A 146 -3.12 -11.13 -25.27
C ASN A 146 -1.63 -10.71 -25.23
N SER A 147 -1.19 -9.97 -26.25
CA SER A 147 0.15 -9.40 -26.41
C SER A 147 0.57 -8.37 -25.34
N VAL A 148 -0.35 -7.88 -24.51
CA VAL A 148 -0.07 -6.93 -23.40
C VAL A 148 -0.60 -7.43 -22.06
N SER A 149 -0.81 -8.74 -21.94
CA SER A 149 -1.23 -9.40 -20.70
C SER A 149 -0.06 -10.08 -19.99
N SER A 150 -0.12 -10.13 -18.67
CA SER A 150 0.90 -10.76 -17.82
C SER A 150 0.27 -11.37 -16.58
N ALA A 151 0.68 -12.60 -16.25
CA ALA A 151 0.21 -13.33 -15.08
C ALA A 151 0.77 -12.78 -13.75
N SER A 152 1.90 -12.05 -13.78
CA SER A 152 2.48 -11.42 -12.58
C SER A 152 1.90 -10.03 -12.28
N ALA A 153 0.99 -9.54 -13.12
CA ALA A 153 0.50 -8.17 -13.06
C ALA A 153 -0.60 -8.01 -11.99
N THR A 154 -0.30 -7.23 -10.95
CA THR A 154 -1.16 -7.05 -9.77
C THR A 154 -1.91 -5.72 -9.79
N LYS A 155 -3.07 -5.67 -9.12
CA LYS A 155 -3.78 -4.42 -8.81
C LYS A 155 -3.73 -4.17 -7.31
N THR A 156 -3.57 -2.91 -6.91
CA THR A 156 -3.63 -2.48 -5.51
C THR A 156 -4.46 -1.20 -5.43
N PHE A 157 -5.39 -1.16 -4.48
CA PHE A 157 -5.91 0.08 -3.93
C PHE A 157 -5.19 0.36 -2.61
N THR A 158 -4.72 1.60 -2.43
CA THR A 158 -4.18 2.08 -1.15
C THR A 158 -5.05 3.24 -0.73
N LEU A 159 -5.88 3.01 0.28
CA LEU A 159 -6.73 4.03 0.88
C LEU A 159 -6.00 4.66 2.06
N LEU A 160 -6.03 5.99 2.12
CA LEU A 160 -5.60 6.76 3.29
C LEU A 160 -6.86 7.34 3.94
N LEU A 161 -7.31 6.67 4.99
CA LEU A 161 -8.54 6.98 5.69
C LEU A 161 -8.28 8.07 6.74
N THR A 162 -9.14 9.09 6.74
CA THR A 162 -9.17 10.24 7.65
C THR A 162 -10.62 10.67 7.83
N GLU A 163 -10.90 11.46 8.86
CA GLU A 163 -12.20 12.13 8.95
C GLU A 163 -12.36 13.25 7.94
N GLY A 164 -13.63 13.57 7.67
CA GLY A 164 -14.08 14.71 6.90
C GLY A 164 -15.59 14.88 7.00
N ASP A 165 -16.06 16.04 6.58
CA ASP A 165 -17.47 16.33 6.31
C ASP A 165 -17.65 16.70 4.83
N SER A 166 -18.73 17.39 4.46
CA SER A 166 -18.96 17.81 3.07
C SER A 166 -18.01 18.92 2.58
N ASN A 167 -17.26 19.57 3.48
CA ASN A 167 -16.44 20.76 3.19
C ASN A 167 -14.97 20.62 3.63
N THR A 168 -14.67 19.69 4.53
CA THR A 168 -13.36 19.50 5.17
C THR A 168 -12.91 18.03 5.14
N PHE A 169 -11.61 17.80 5.13
CA PHE A 169 -11.01 16.46 5.08
C PHE A 169 -9.65 16.43 5.77
N GLY A 170 -9.20 15.23 6.19
CA GLY A 170 -7.89 15.03 6.80
C GLY A 170 -7.88 15.01 8.33
N GLY A 171 -9.04 14.95 8.98
CA GLY A 171 -9.16 14.88 10.44
C GLY A 171 -8.75 13.53 11.03
N SER A 172 -8.47 13.50 12.34
CA SER A 172 -8.21 12.25 13.09
C SER A 172 -9.48 11.40 13.19
N ILE A 173 -9.38 10.12 12.82
CA ILE A 173 -10.43 9.11 13.02
C ILE A 173 -10.66 8.94 14.52
N VAL A 174 -11.92 9.05 14.95
CA VAL A 174 -12.37 8.77 16.31
C VAL A 174 -13.43 7.68 16.25
N LEU A 175 -13.21 6.59 16.98
CA LEU A 175 -14.14 5.46 17.09
C LEU A 175 -14.46 5.19 18.56
N GLN A 176 -15.72 5.35 18.94
CA GLN A 176 -16.23 5.00 20.26
C GLN A 176 -16.15 3.48 20.53
N PRO A 177 -16.21 3.02 21.79
CA PRO A 177 -16.23 1.60 22.12
C PRO A 177 -17.31 0.83 21.33
N GLY A 178 -16.93 -0.24 20.64
CA GLY A 178 -17.84 -1.03 19.81
C GLY A 178 -18.37 -0.33 18.55
N GLN A 179 -17.91 0.86 18.19
CA GLN A 179 -18.40 1.58 17.02
C GLN A 179 -17.86 0.99 15.71
N CYS A 180 -18.77 0.75 14.76
CA CYS A 180 -18.45 0.58 13.34
C CYS A 180 -18.58 1.94 12.61
N LYS A 181 -17.64 2.24 11.71
CA LYS A 181 -17.71 3.41 10.81
C LYS A 181 -17.23 3.06 9.41
N VAL A 182 -17.92 3.61 8.40
CA VAL A 182 -17.65 3.40 6.97
C VAL A 182 -16.79 4.54 6.44
N PHE A 183 -15.84 4.19 5.58
CA PHE A 183 -14.96 5.06 4.80
C PHE A 183 -14.79 4.51 3.37
#